data_AF-A0AA90UCT4-F1
#
_entry.id   AF-A0AA90UCT4-F1
#
_cell.length_a   1.000
_cell.length_b   1.000
_cell.length_c   1.000
_cell.angle_alpha   90.00
_cell.angle_beta   90.00
_cell.angle_gamma   90.00
#
_symmetry.space_group_name_H-M   'P 1'
#
loop_
_entity.id
_entity.type
_entity.pdbx_description
1 polymer ?
#
loop_
_entity_poly.entity_id
_entity_poly.type
_entity_poly.pdbx_seq_one_letter_code
_entity_poly.pdbx_strand_id
1 'polypeptide(L)'
;MEKEVIQVEIPAGKKAAWVDGFLKLVDAEEEQKKDERPITERVKTFEDACKELGEDHKLVQQFKAIQEAIAEDKEATAYFKLGIITAALNEGWEPDFTNDDEYRYYPYLCL
;
A
#
# COMPACT_ATOMS: atom_id res chain seq x y z
N MET A 1 -6.71 5.78 -48.81
CA MET A 1 -6.31 6.94 -47.98
C MET A 1 -4.87 6.71 -47.60
N GLU A 2 -3.97 7.57 -48.06
CA GLU A 2 -2.57 7.51 -47.68
C GLU A 2 -2.47 7.78 -46.18
N LYS A 3 -1.68 6.97 -45.47
CA LYS A 3 -1.47 7.14 -44.04
C LYS A 3 -0.35 8.16 -43.87
N GLU A 4 -0.69 9.35 -43.38
CA GLU A 4 0.31 10.32 -42.94
C GLU A 4 0.91 9.83 -41.62
N VAL A 5 2.24 9.76 -41.56
CA VAL A 5 2.99 9.28 -40.39
C VAL A 5 3.73 10.45 -39.78
N ILE A 6 3.54 10.69 -38.48
CA ILE A 6 4.25 11.70 -37.70
C ILE A 6 5.22 10.98 -36.76
N GLN A 7 6.49 11.36 -36.78
CA GLN A 7 7.54 10.84 -35.89
C GLN A 7 7.80 11.86 -34.77
N VAL A 8 7.77 11.41 -33.52
CA VAL A 8 8.01 12.24 -32.33
C VAL A 8 8.91 11.47 -31.36
N GLU A 9 9.91 12.14 -30.80
CA GLU A 9 10.77 11.58 -29.75
C GLU A 9 10.04 11.57 -28.40
N ILE A 10 10.11 10.44 -27.69
CA ILE A 10 9.49 10.30 -26.36
C ILE A 10 10.52 10.75 -25.29
N PRO A 11 10.20 11.74 -24.44
CA PRO A 11 11.08 12.15 -23.35
C PRO A 11 11.40 10.99 -22.40
N ALA A 12 12.60 11.02 -21.81
CA ALA A 12 13.01 10.02 -20.82
C ALA A 12 12.00 9.94 -19.67
N GLY A 13 11.62 8.73 -19.28
CA GLY A 13 10.64 8.49 -18.21
C GLY A 13 9.17 8.60 -18.64
N LYS A 14 8.87 8.86 -19.92
CA LYS A 14 7.50 8.84 -20.46
C LYS A 14 7.25 7.61 -21.35
N LYS A 15 5.99 7.17 -21.47
CA LYS A 15 5.52 6.18 -22.44
C LYS A 15 4.27 6.67 -23.17
N ALA A 16 4.12 6.33 -24.44
CA ALA A 16 2.92 6.65 -25.19
C ALA A 16 1.81 5.63 -24.88
N ALA A 17 0.67 6.11 -24.38
CA ALA A 17 -0.49 5.29 -24.04
C ALA A 17 -1.79 5.93 -24.58
N TRP A 18 -2.75 5.10 -24.96
CA TRP A 18 -4.09 5.55 -25.33
C TRP A 18 -4.93 5.75 -24.06
N VAL A 19 -5.32 6.98 -23.77
CA VAL A 19 -6.12 7.36 -22.61
C VAL A 19 -7.26 8.26 -23.07
N ASP A 20 -8.49 7.89 -22.74
CA ASP A 20 -9.72 8.59 -23.15
C ASP A 20 -9.88 8.78 -24.68
N GLY A 21 -9.34 7.85 -25.47
CA GLY A 21 -9.38 7.94 -26.93
C GLY A 21 -8.34 8.88 -27.56
N PHE A 22 -7.40 9.40 -26.77
CA PHE A 22 -6.27 10.21 -27.25
C PHE A 22 -4.94 9.53 -26.94
N LEU A 23 -3.94 9.70 -27.81
CA LEU A 23 -2.57 9.26 -27.54
C LEU A 23 -1.89 10.28 -26.61
N LYS A 24 -1.63 9.90 -25.36
CA LYS A 24 -0.99 10.74 -24.33
C LYS A 24 0.40 10.17 -23.97
N LEU A 25 1.32 11.05 -23.57
CA LEU A 25 2.59 10.67 -22.95
C LEU A 25 2.40 10.61 -21.43
N VAL A 26 2.33 9.41 -20.88
CA VAL A 26 2.17 9.18 -19.44
C VAL A 26 3.52 8.87 -18.79
N ASP A 27 3.67 9.15 -17.50
CA ASP A 27 4.86 8.73 -16.75
C ASP A 27 4.99 7.21 -16.80
N ALA A 28 6.16 6.73 -17.20
CA ALA A 28 6.46 5.31 -17.27
C ALA A 28 6.44 4.66 -15.87
N GLU A 29 6.67 5.48 -14.83
CA GLU A 29 6.73 5.08 -13.43
C GLU A 29 5.36 5.07 -12.73
N GLU A 30 4.34 5.74 -13.27
CA GLU A 30 2.99 5.79 -12.66
C GLU A 30 1.95 4.99 -13.46
N GLU A 31 2.24 3.71 -13.64
CA GLU A 31 1.17 2.73 -13.81
C GLU A 31 1.38 1.56 -12.84
N GLN A 32 1.68 1.88 -11.57
CA GLN A 32 1.08 1.09 -10.50
C GLN A 32 -0.42 1.35 -10.60
N LYS A 33 -1.10 0.59 -11.46
CA LYS A 33 -2.56 0.44 -11.40
C LYS A 33 -2.88 0.19 -9.93
N LYS A 34 -3.46 1.19 -9.25
CA LYS A 34 -3.95 1.03 -7.90
C LYS A 34 -4.92 -0.13 -7.98
N ASP A 35 -4.55 -1.24 -7.35
CA ASP A 35 -5.34 -2.45 -7.39
C ASP A 35 -6.65 -2.18 -6.64
N GLU A 36 -7.73 -2.00 -7.40
CA GLU A 36 -9.04 -1.59 -6.87
C GLU A 36 -9.74 -2.70 -6.07
N ARG A 37 -9.13 -3.89 -5.96
CA ARG A 37 -9.66 -4.96 -5.14
C ARG A 37 -9.70 -4.53 -3.66
N PRO A 38 -10.70 -5.01 -2.91
CA PRO A 38 -10.74 -4.79 -1.46
C PRO A 38 -9.42 -5.17 -0.80
N ILE A 39 -8.97 -4.41 0.20
CA ILE A 39 -7.68 -4.66 0.89
C ILE A 39 -7.57 -6.09 1.44
N THR A 40 -8.70 -6.65 1.88
CA THR A 40 -8.80 -8.03 2.37
C THR A 40 -8.59 -9.09 1.29
N GLU A 41 -8.70 -8.76 0.00
CA GLU A 41 -8.35 -9.63 -1.12
C GLU A 41 -6.88 -9.49 -1.53
N ARG A 42 -6.29 -8.31 -1.33
CA ARG A 42 -4.90 -7.99 -1.68
C ARG A 42 -3.91 -8.54 -0.64
N VAL A 43 -4.27 -8.45 0.64
CA VAL A 43 -3.42 -8.91 1.75
C VAL A 43 -3.94 -10.26 2.28
N LYS A 44 -3.27 -11.36 1.91
CA LYS A 44 -3.58 -12.73 2.41
C LYS A 44 -2.48 -13.29 3.30
N THR A 45 -1.26 -12.84 3.09
CA THR A 45 -0.07 -13.29 3.81
C THR A 45 0.63 -12.10 4.47
N PHE A 46 1.57 -12.41 5.37
CA PHE A 46 2.42 -11.39 5.96
C PHE A 46 3.30 -10.70 4.89
N GLU A 47 3.78 -11.48 3.93
CA GLU A 47 4.60 -10.99 2.82
C GLU A 47 3.80 -10.04 1.92
N ASP A 48 2.50 -10.31 1.71
CA ASP A 48 1.62 -9.38 1.00
C ASP A 48 1.46 -8.07 1.77
N ALA A 49 1.32 -8.12 3.10
CA ALA A 49 1.24 -6.92 3.93
C ALA A 49 2.51 -6.06 3.86
N CYS A 50 3.70 -6.69 3.90
CA CYS A 50 4.98 -6.00 3.72
C CYS A 50 5.09 -5.34 2.34
N LYS A 51 4.62 -6.01 1.27
CA LYS A 51 4.63 -5.46 -0.09
C LYS A 51 3.65 -4.31 -0.25
N GLU A 52 2.47 -4.42 0.35
CA GLU A 52 1.42 -3.40 0.30
C GLU A 52 1.88 -2.10 0.98
N LEU A 53 2.56 -2.19 2.13
CA LEU A 53 3.14 -1.03 2.81
C LEU A 53 4.41 -0.50 2.12
N GLY A 54 5.14 -1.37 1.44
CA GLY A 54 6.43 -1.06 0.83
C GLY A 54 7.60 -1.15 1.81
N GLU A 55 8.80 -1.28 1.24
CA GLU A 55 10.03 -1.56 1.99
C GLU A 55 10.54 -0.37 2.80
N ASP A 56 10.17 0.84 2.40
CA ASP A 56 10.52 2.07 3.11
C ASP A 56 9.58 2.37 4.29
N HIS A 57 8.53 1.57 4.48
CA HIS A 57 7.62 1.77 5.59
C HIS A 57 8.30 1.50 6.93
N LYS A 58 8.16 2.45 7.88
CA LYS A 58 8.84 2.42 9.18
C LYS A 58 8.68 1.10 9.93
N LEU A 59 7.46 0.54 9.96
CA LEU A 59 7.19 -0.74 10.64
C LEU A 59 7.93 -1.92 9.99
N VAL A 60 8.02 -1.95 8.66
CA VAL A 60 8.70 -3.00 7.91
C VAL A 60 10.21 -2.93 8.15
N GLN A 61 10.78 -1.73 8.12
CA GLN A 61 12.20 -1.51 8.44
C GLN A 61 12.53 -1.90 9.88
N GLN A 62 11.68 -1.52 10.84
CA GLN A 62 11.85 -1.89 12.25
C GLN A 62 11.83 -3.40 12.44
N PHE A 63 10.85 -4.09 11.85
CA PHE A 63 10.78 -5.55 11.93
C PHE A 63 12.03 -6.21 11.36
N LYS A 64 12.49 -5.79 10.17
CA LYS A 64 13.71 -6.31 9.55
C LYS A 64 14.95 -6.09 10.42
N ALA A 65 15.06 -4.95 11.09
CA ALA A 65 16.20 -4.63 11.93
C ALA A 65 16.28 -5.51 13.20
N ILE A 66 15.14 -5.95 13.72
CA ILE A 66 15.08 -6.70 14.99
C ILE A 66 14.79 -8.19 14.81
N GLN A 67 14.37 -8.64 13.62
CA GLN A 67 13.85 -10.01 13.40
C GLN A 67 14.77 -11.11 13.94
N GLU A 68 16.09 -10.95 13.77
CA GLU A 68 17.08 -11.92 14.23
C GLU A 68 17.19 -11.93 15.75
N ALA A 69 17.09 -10.76 16.38
CA ALA A 69 17.18 -10.62 17.83
C ALA A 69 15.93 -11.17 18.55
N ILE A 70 14.77 -11.14 17.88
CA ILE A 70 13.50 -11.63 18.43
C ILE A 70 13.08 -12.99 17.86
N ALA A 71 13.93 -13.66 17.09
CA ALA A 71 13.56 -14.88 16.35
C ALA A 71 13.07 -16.02 17.26
N GLU A 72 13.62 -16.13 18.47
CA GLU A 72 13.19 -17.11 19.47
C GLU A 72 11.99 -16.64 20.32
N ASP A 73 11.73 -15.33 20.34
CA ASP A 73 10.60 -14.70 21.03
C ASP A 73 9.38 -14.67 20.09
N LYS A 74 8.54 -15.71 20.22
CA LYS A 74 7.38 -15.90 19.35
C LYS A 74 6.33 -14.83 19.57
N GLU A 75 6.17 -14.37 20.80
CA GLU A 75 5.24 -13.33 21.22
C GLU A 75 5.62 -11.99 20.59
N ALA A 76 6.89 -11.58 20.71
CA ALA A 76 7.40 -10.37 20.07
C ALA A 76 7.27 -10.47 18.55
N THR A 77 7.69 -11.58 17.96
CA THR A 77 7.57 -11.81 16.51
C THR A 77 6.13 -11.70 16.04
N ALA A 78 5.18 -12.31 16.75
CA ALA A 78 3.76 -12.22 16.42
C ALA A 78 3.24 -10.78 16.54
N TYR A 79 3.64 -10.05 17.57
CA TYR A 79 3.23 -8.67 17.78
C TYR A 79 3.68 -7.75 16.63
N PHE A 80 4.95 -7.82 16.21
CA PHE A 80 5.43 -7.01 15.09
C PHE A 80 4.75 -7.37 13.77
N LYS A 81 4.54 -8.67 13.51
CA LYS A 81 3.80 -9.11 12.32
C LYS A 81 2.37 -8.59 12.31
N LEU A 82 1.67 -8.65 13.45
CA LEU A 82 0.32 -8.11 13.59
C LEU A 82 0.28 -6.59 13.36
N GLY A 83 1.27 -5.84 13.83
CA GLY A 83 1.35 -4.40 13.59
C GLY A 83 1.45 -4.05 12.11
N ILE A 84 2.30 -4.76 11.36
CA ILE A 84 2.43 -4.59 9.90
C ILE A 84 1.13 -4.96 9.18
N ILE A 85 0.52 -6.10 9.53
CA ILE A 85 -0.74 -6.54 8.91
C ILE A 85 -1.85 -5.51 9.17
N THR A 86 -1.97 -5.00 10.40
CA THR A 86 -3.00 -4.02 10.77
C THR A 86 -2.81 -2.72 10.01
N ALA A 87 -1.57 -2.22 9.92
CA ALA A 87 -1.27 -1.01 9.15
C ALA A 87 -1.58 -1.18 7.66
N ALA A 88 -1.25 -2.34 7.08
CA ALA A 88 -1.58 -2.65 5.68
C ALA A 88 -3.11 -2.67 5.46
N LEU A 89 -3.85 -3.34 6.35
CA LEU A 89 -5.30 -3.46 6.26
C LEU A 89 -6.04 -2.13 6.47
N ASN A 90 -5.47 -1.20 7.23
CA ASN A 90 -6.09 0.10 7.48
C ASN A 90 -5.91 1.10 6.34
N GLU A 91 -5.03 0.85 5.35
CA GLU A 91 -4.80 1.74 4.21
C GLU A 91 -4.51 3.20 4.61
N GLY A 92 -3.80 3.40 5.73
CA GLY A 92 -3.47 4.71 6.28
C GLY A 92 -4.57 5.37 7.11
N TRP A 93 -5.72 4.71 7.29
CA TRP A 93 -6.73 5.14 8.25
C TRP A 93 -6.21 4.98 9.68
N GLU A 94 -6.35 6.05 10.47
CA GLU A 94 -6.07 6.08 11.90
C GLU A 94 -7.31 6.62 12.63
N PRO A 95 -7.64 6.07 13.81
CA PRO A 95 -8.78 6.54 14.59
C PRO A 95 -8.58 7.98 15.07
N ASP A 96 -9.58 8.84 14.90
CA ASP A 96 -9.58 10.18 15.45
C ASP A 96 -10.26 10.18 16.83
N PHE A 97 -9.45 10.16 17.89
CA PHE A 97 -9.97 10.15 19.25
C PHE A 97 -10.63 11.46 19.67
N THR A 98 -10.44 12.54 18.91
CA THR A 98 -11.02 13.87 19.16
C THR A 98 -12.36 14.07 18.46
N ASN A 99 -12.73 13.17 17.54
CA ASN A 99 -14.00 13.20 16.85
C ASN A 99 -15.08 12.45 17.64
N ASP A 100 -16.04 13.19 18.19
CA ASP A 100 -17.18 12.62 18.93
C ASP A 100 -18.17 11.87 18.03
N ASP A 101 -18.14 12.10 16.71
CA ASP A 101 -18.99 11.38 15.74
C ASP A 101 -18.41 10.02 15.33
N GLU A 102 -17.16 9.70 15.70
CA GLU A 102 -16.55 8.41 15.41
C GLU A 102 -16.98 7.35 16.43
N TYR A 103 -17.82 6.41 15.98
CA TYR A 103 -18.28 5.28 16.78
C TYR A 103 -17.12 4.34 17.13
N ARG A 104 -16.85 4.22 18.43
CA ARG A 104 -15.80 3.38 18.98
C ARG A 104 -16.41 2.27 19.83
N TYR A 105 -15.81 1.08 19.79
CA TYR A 105 -16.18 0.02 20.72
C TYR A 105 -15.71 0.40 22.11
N TYR A 106 -16.63 0.50 23.07
CA TYR A 106 -16.31 0.65 24.48
C TYR A 106 -16.90 -0.54 25.26
N PRO A 107 -16.22 -1.04 26.30
CA PRO A 107 -16.78 -2.09 27.12
C PRO A 107 -17.98 -1.55 27.89
N TYR A 108 -19.15 -2.18 27.72
CA TYR A 108 -20.39 -1.77 28.38
C TYR A 108 -20.34 -1.86 29.92
N LEU A 109 -19.39 -2.61 30.48
CA LEU A 109 -19.20 -2.87 31.92
C LEU A 109 -18.20 -1.92 32.61
N CYS A 110 -17.74 -0.87 31.93
CA CYS A 110 -16.85 0.14 32.50
C CYS A 110 -17.64 1.38 32.97
N LEU A 111 -18.50 1.23 33.98
CA LEU A 111 -19.16 2.32 34.73
C LEU A 111 -19.26 1.97 36.21
#